data_AF-A0A450Y3S2-F1
#
_entry.id   AF-A0A450Y3S2-F1
#
_cell.length_a   1.000
_cell.length_b   1.000
_cell.length_c   1.000
_cell.angle_alpha   90.00
_cell.angle_beta   90.00
_cell.angle_gamma   90.00
#
_symmetry.space_group_name_H-M   'P 1'
#
loop_
_entity.id
_entity.type
_entity.pdbx_description
1 polymer ?
#
loop_
_entity_poly.entity_id
_entity_poly.type
_entity_poly.pdbx_seq_one_letter_code
_entity_poly.pdbx_strand_id
1 'polypeptide(L)'
;MPSLFLSPVTPGLKRLLAIVFGLFAVLGVNALYLAGVTVLEWMTERVFQDHFYQIMFLIHLVAGLVAIVPVVAFGALHGRRGWRLPNRRASCAGLGLLATAIVLLASGVALTRLGVFELKDPRLREGIYWLHVMAPLVAVWLFVLHRLAGAGLGWWMGTLRTGGALTLFVLV
;
A
#
# COMPACT_ATOMS: atom_id res chain seq x y z
N MET A 1 32.07 -14.84 -20.29
CA MET A 1 31.84 -14.41 -18.90
C MET A 1 30.35 -14.09 -18.74
N PRO A 2 29.50 -15.01 -18.26
CA PRO A 2 28.11 -14.66 -18.02
C PRO A 2 28.09 -13.61 -16.92
N SER A 3 27.50 -12.46 -17.22
CA SER A 3 27.37 -11.37 -16.27
C SER A 3 26.52 -11.83 -15.09
N LEU A 4 27.19 -12.14 -13.97
CA LEU A 4 26.57 -12.43 -12.66
C LEU A 4 25.92 -11.16 -12.10
N PHE A 5 24.97 -10.56 -12.82
CA PHE A 5 24.04 -9.61 -12.24
C PHE A 5 23.08 -10.40 -11.36
N LEU A 6 23.50 -10.65 -10.11
CA LEU A 6 22.61 -11.17 -9.07
C LEU A 6 21.41 -10.23 -8.99
N SER A 7 20.26 -10.68 -9.49
CA SER A 7 19.02 -9.93 -9.36
C SER A 7 18.76 -9.70 -7.87
N PRO A 8 18.53 -8.44 -7.43
CA PRO A 8 18.30 -8.14 -6.01
C PRO A 8 17.10 -8.88 -5.40
N VAL A 9 16.21 -9.37 -6.26
CA VAL A 9 15.00 -10.11 -5.90
C VAL A 9 15.22 -11.61 -6.11
N THR A 10 15.55 -12.31 -5.02
CA THR A 10 15.66 -13.78 -5.03
C THR A 10 14.27 -14.44 -5.18
N PRO A 11 14.18 -15.73 -5.53
CA PRO A 11 12.89 -16.43 -5.70
C PRO A 11 11.93 -16.29 -4.51
N GLY A 12 12.46 -16.34 -3.27
CA GLY A 12 11.67 -16.09 -2.06
C GLY A 12 11.10 -14.67 -1.98
N LEU A 13 11.89 -13.65 -2.32
CA LEU A 13 11.40 -12.27 -2.37
C LEU A 13 10.37 -12.04 -3.48
N LYS A 14 10.43 -12.80 -4.59
CA LYS A 14 9.40 -12.72 -5.64
C LYS A 14 8.03 -13.15 -5.13
N ARG A 15 7.96 -14.20 -4.31
CA ARG A 15 6.71 -14.66 -3.68
C ARG A 15 6.19 -13.62 -2.68
N LEU A 16 7.07 -13.11 -1.81
CA LEU A 16 6.69 -12.09 -0.85
C LEU A 16 6.21 -10.80 -1.53
N LEU A 17 6.87 -10.39 -2.62
CA LEU A 17 6.43 -9.25 -3.43
C LEU A 17 5.04 -9.48 -4.04
N ALA A 18 4.74 -10.70 -4.50
CA ALA A 18 3.41 -11.03 -5.01
C ALA A 18 2.33 -10.92 -3.92
N ILE A 19 2.64 -11.36 -2.69
CA ILE A 19 1.75 -11.18 -1.52
C ILE A 19 1.53 -9.70 -1.23
N VAL A 20 2.61 -8.90 -1.18
CA VAL A 20 2.53 -7.44 -0.96
C VAL A 20 1.66 -6.77 -2.02
N PHE A 21 1.85 -7.08 -3.30
CA PHE A 21 1.01 -6.53 -4.37
C PHE A 21 -0.45 -6.97 -4.27
N GLY A 22 -0.71 -8.24 -3.93
CA GLY A 22 -2.08 -8.72 -3.73
C GLY A 22 -2.79 -7.97 -2.61
N LEU A 23 -2.13 -7.78 -1.47
CA LEU A 23 -2.67 -7.04 -0.33
C LEU A 23 -2.93 -5.57 -0.67
N PHE A 24 -1.98 -4.90 -1.33
CA PHE A 24 -2.18 -3.51 -1.76
C PHE A 24 -3.26 -3.37 -2.83
N ALA A 25 -3.46 -4.37 -3.69
CA ALA A 25 -4.55 -4.36 -4.66
C ALA A 25 -5.92 -4.44 -3.97
N VAL A 26 -6.07 -5.36 -3.00
CA VAL A 26 -7.30 -5.46 -2.19
C VAL A 26 -7.55 -4.17 -1.41
N LEU A 27 -6.53 -3.66 -0.71
CA LEU A 27 -6.61 -2.40 0.03
C LEU A 27 -6.94 -1.21 -0.87
N GLY A 28 -6.36 -1.15 -2.07
CA GLY A 28 -6.61 -0.07 -3.03
C GLY A 28 -8.04 -0.05 -3.54
N VAL A 29 -8.58 -1.20 -3.98
CA VAL A 29 -9.98 -1.31 -4.42
C VAL A 29 -10.94 -0.98 -3.28
N ASN A 30 -10.68 -1.54 -2.10
CA ASN A 30 -11.49 -1.30 -0.92
C ASN A 30 -11.46 0.17 -0.48
N ALA A 31 -10.29 0.82 -0.49
CA ALA A 31 -10.16 2.25 -0.19
C ALA A 31 -10.91 3.13 -1.20
N LEU A 32 -10.87 2.79 -2.49
CA LEU A 32 -11.65 3.49 -3.53
C LEU A 32 -13.15 3.38 -3.28
N TYR A 33 -13.64 2.21 -2.86
CA TYR A 33 -15.03 2.04 -2.46
C TYR A 33 -15.39 2.94 -1.25
N LEU A 34 -14.61 2.89 -0.16
CA LEU A 34 -14.87 3.69 1.04
C LEU A 34 -14.83 5.20 0.76
N ALA A 35 -13.85 5.65 -0.03
CA ALA A 35 -13.74 7.04 -0.47
C ALA A 35 -14.92 7.42 -1.38
N GLY A 36 -15.33 6.53 -2.29
CA GLY A 36 -16.48 6.73 -3.17
C GLY A 36 -17.78 6.95 -2.41
N VAL A 37 -18.05 6.11 -1.39
CA VAL A 37 -19.20 6.31 -0.49
C VAL A 37 -19.11 7.67 0.21
N THR A 38 -17.94 8.00 0.78
CA THR A 38 -17.72 9.29 1.46
C THR A 38 -18.00 10.49 0.55
N VAL A 39 -17.55 10.43 -0.71
CA VAL A 39 -17.78 11.47 -1.71
C VAL A 39 -19.26 11.56 -2.09
N LEU A 40 -19.94 10.42 -2.26
CA LEU A 40 -21.37 10.39 -2.56
C LEU A 40 -22.21 10.97 -1.42
N GLU A 41 -21.90 10.65 -0.17
CA GLU A 41 -22.55 11.26 0.99
C GLU A 41 -22.34 12.77 1.00
N TRP A 42 -21.12 13.23 0.73
CA TRP A 42 -20.79 14.65 0.67
C TRP A 42 -21.54 15.39 -0.46
N MET A 43 -21.72 14.75 -1.62
CA MET A 43 -22.41 15.36 -2.77
C MET A 43 -23.94 15.34 -2.66
N THR A 44 -24.51 14.38 -1.92
CA THR A 44 -25.96 14.15 -1.90
C THR A 44 -26.62 14.50 -0.57
N GLU A 45 -25.82 14.75 0.48
CA GLU A 45 -26.28 14.95 1.87
C GLU A 45 -27.09 13.78 2.43
N ARG A 46 -26.93 12.58 1.84
CA ARG A 46 -27.55 11.34 2.28
C ARG A 46 -26.53 10.44 2.97
N VAL A 47 -27.01 9.56 3.85
CA VAL A 47 -26.17 8.56 4.51
C VAL A 47 -26.24 7.24 3.74
N PHE A 48 -25.09 6.74 3.31
CA PHE A 48 -24.87 5.51 2.56
C PHE A 48 -23.96 4.50 3.29
N GLN A 49 -23.50 4.82 4.50
CA GLN A 49 -22.70 3.92 5.35
C GLN A 49 -23.54 2.77 5.96
N ASP A 50 -23.97 1.85 5.11
CA ASP A 50 -24.77 0.68 5.47
C ASP A 50 -23.93 -0.49 6.05
N HIS A 51 -24.55 -1.66 6.22
CA HIS A 51 -23.87 -2.85 6.72
C HIS A 51 -22.69 -3.28 5.83
N PHE A 52 -22.83 -3.14 4.51
CA PHE A 52 -21.77 -3.50 3.57
C PHE A 52 -20.59 -2.52 3.68
N TYR A 53 -20.85 -1.23 3.87
CA TYR A 53 -19.80 -0.26 4.20
C TYR A 53 -19.02 -0.66 5.47
N GLN A 54 -19.71 -1.09 6.53
CA GLN A 54 -19.04 -1.51 7.77
C GLN A 54 -18.18 -2.77 7.55
N ILE A 55 -18.64 -3.73 6.76
CA ILE A 55 -17.84 -4.91 6.37
C ILE A 55 -16.61 -4.48 5.56
N MET A 56 -16.78 -3.60 4.57
CA MET A 56 -15.67 -3.09 3.78
C MET A 56 -14.66 -2.33 4.63
N PHE A 57 -15.11 -1.53 5.59
CA PHE A 57 -14.24 -0.85 6.54
C PHE A 57 -13.48 -1.84 7.43
N LEU A 58 -14.14 -2.90 7.91
CA LEU A 58 -13.49 -3.96 8.68
C LEU A 58 -12.44 -4.71 7.84
N ILE A 59 -12.75 -5.03 6.57
CA ILE A 59 -11.80 -5.64 5.64
C ILE A 59 -10.60 -4.72 5.43
N HIS A 60 -10.80 -3.41 5.26
CA HIS A 60 -9.72 -2.43 5.18
C HIS A 60 -8.78 -2.52 6.38
N LEU A 61 -9.38 -2.50 7.57
CA LEU A 61 -8.67 -2.53 8.83
C LEU A 61 -7.86 -3.82 8.98
N VAL A 62 -8.50 -4.98 8.80
CA VAL A 62 -7.85 -6.30 8.96
C VAL A 62 -6.78 -6.50 7.89
N ALA A 63 -7.07 -6.20 6.62
CA ALA A 63 -6.09 -6.32 5.54
C ALA A 63 -4.90 -5.37 5.76
N GLY A 64 -5.14 -4.17 6.28
CA GLY A 64 -4.10 -3.19 6.63
C GLY A 64 -3.16 -3.72 7.71
N LEU A 65 -3.72 -4.28 8.78
CA LEU A 65 -2.94 -4.91 9.86
C LEU A 65 -2.13 -6.12 9.36
N VAL A 66 -2.75 -6.99 8.56
CA VAL A 66 -2.08 -8.14 7.94
C VAL A 66 -0.95 -7.69 7.01
N ALA A 67 -1.10 -6.57 6.30
CA ALA A 67 -0.10 -6.05 5.38
C ALA A 67 1.18 -5.55 6.07
N ILE A 68 1.13 -5.20 7.36
CA ILE A 68 2.30 -4.67 8.09
C ILE A 68 3.50 -5.62 7.98
N VAL A 69 3.31 -6.88 8.34
CA VAL A 69 4.38 -7.88 8.38
C VAL A 69 5.04 -8.11 7.01
N PRO A 70 4.31 -8.47 5.94
CA PRO A 70 4.93 -8.74 4.66
C PRO A 70 5.56 -7.49 4.03
N VAL A 71 4.98 -6.29 4.24
CA VAL A 71 5.53 -5.03 3.72
C VAL A 71 6.85 -4.69 4.39
N VAL A 72 6.90 -4.73 5.72
CA VAL A 72 8.13 -4.44 6.48
C VAL A 72 9.20 -5.49 6.18
N ALA A 73 8.84 -6.77 6.15
CA ALA A 73 9.76 -7.85 5.81
C ALA A 73 10.32 -7.71 4.39
N PHE A 74 9.46 -7.44 3.40
CA PHE A 74 9.89 -7.25 2.02
C PHE A 74 10.80 -6.02 1.90
N GLY A 75 10.37 -4.88 2.44
CA GLY A 75 11.11 -3.63 2.40
C GLY A 75 12.50 -3.75 3.02
N ALA A 76 12.60 -4.36 4.21
CA ALA A 76 13.87 -4.57 4.88
C ALA A 76 14.79 -5.53 4.10
N LEU A 77 14.28 -6.69 3.66
CA LEU A 77 15.09 -7.69 2.95
C LEU A 77 15.53 -7.20 1.56
N HIS A 78 14.63 -6.53 0.84
CA HIS A 78 14.92 -5.95 -0.47
C HIS A 78 15.87 -4.76 -0.35
N GLY A 79 15.61 -3.85 0.58
CA GLY A 79 16.44 -2.68 0.86
C GLY A 79 17.85 -3.06 1.27
N ARG A 80 18.04 -4.04 2.17
CA ARG A 80 19.37 -4.54 2.59
C ARG A 80 20.22 -5.05 1.43
N ARG A 81 19.60 -5.56 0.37
CA ARG A 81 20.30 -6.03 -0.85
C ARG A 81 20.49 -4.92 -1.88
N GLY A 82 19.54 -4.00 -1.97
CA GLY A 82 19.53 -2.94 -2.98
C GLY A 82 20.31 -1.69 -2.63
N TRP A 83 20.43 -1.32 -1.35
CA TRP A 83 20.89 0.02 -0.94
C TRP A 83 22.34 0.37 -1.30
N ARG A 84 23.20 -0.65 -1.48
CA ARG A 84 24.61 -0.46 -1.87
C ARG A 84 24.84 -0.55 -3.39
N LEU A 85 23.79 -0.76 -4.18
CA LEU A 85 23.93 -0.88 -5.62
C LEU A 85 24.34 0.47 -6.23
N PRO A 86 25.13 0.47 -7.34
CA PRO A 86 25.64 1.70 -7.95
C PRO A 86 24.55 2.70 -8.37
N ASN A 87 23.36 2.19 -8.69
CA ASN A 87 22.22 3.02 -9.05
C ASN A 87 21.57 3.66 -7.80
N ARG A 88 22.14 4.79 -7.38
CA ARG A 88 21.67 5.54 -6.21
C ARG A 88 20.27 6.11 -6.39
N ARG A 89 19.84 6.42 -7.62
CA ARG A 89 18.49 6.94 -7.90
C ARG A 89 17.43 5.88 -7.60
N ALA A 90 17.61 4.67 -8.13
CA ALA A 90 16.70 3.55 -7.84
C ALA A 90 16.71 3.19 -6.35
N SER A 91 17.89 3.20 -5.71
CA SER A 91 18.03 2.90 -4.29
C SER A 91 17.36 3.96 -3.40
N CYS A 92 17.53 5.25 -3.71
CA CYS A 92 16.90 6.35 -2.99
C CYS A 92 15.37 6.33 -3.14
N ALA A 93 14.87 6.16 -4.37
CA ALA A 93 13.43 6.00 -4.62
C ALA A 93 12.85 4.78 -3.91
N GLY A 94 13.61 3.67 -3.82
CA GLY A 94 13.19 2.46 -3.11
C GLY A 94 13.14 2.65 -1.58
N LEU A 95 14.11 3.35 -1.00
CA LEU A 95 14.10 3.70 0.43
C LEU A 95 12.98 4.71 0.74
N GLY A 96 12.76 5.68 -0.14
CA GLY A 96 11.64 6.61 -0.06
C GLY A 96 10.30 5.87 -0.11
N LEU A 97 10.15 4.91 -1.02
CA LEU A 97 8.95 4.06 -1.10
C LEU A 97 8.72 3.28 0.20
N LEU A 98 9.78 2.69 0.78
CA LEU A 98 9.69 1.98 2.05
C LEU A 98 9.27 2.93 3.18
N ALA A 99 9.89 4.11 3.28
CA ALA A 99 9.52 5.12 4.27
C ALA A 99 8.05 5.54 4.14
N THR A 100 7.59 5.83 2.92
CA THR A 100 6.18 6.18 2.65
C THR A 100 5.23 5.04 3.01
N ALA A 101 5.59 3.78 2.72
CA ALA A 101 4.79 2.63 3.09
C ALA A 101 4.71 2.44 4.62
N ILE A 102 5.81 2.68 5.35
CA ILE A 102 5.82 2.68 6.82
C ILE A 102 4.91 3.78 7.35
N VAL A 103 5.00 4.99 6.80
CA VAL A 103 4.13 6.12 7.18
C VAL A 103 2.66 5.80 6.92
N LEU A 104 2.33 5.20 5.77
CA LEU A 104 0.97 4.76 5.43
C LEU A 104 0.41 3.77 6.47
N LEU A 105 1.18 2.74 6.81
CA LEU A 105 0.75 1.72 7.76
C LEU A 105 0.66 2.28 9.19
N ALA A 106 1.64 3.08 9.60
CA ALA A 106 1.65 3.70 10.92
C ALA A 106 0.49 4.69 11.09
N SER A 107 0.19 5.50 10.08
CA SER A 107 -0.97 6.40 10.11
C SER A 107 -2.29 5.62 10.15
N GLY A 108 -2.38 4.48 9.44
CA GLY A 108 -3.55 3.59 9.50
C GLY A 108 -3.78 3.05 10.91
N VAL A 109 -2.72 2.56 11.57
CA VAL A 109 -2.77 2.10 12.98
C VAL A 109 -3.14 3.25 13.92
N ALA A 110 -2.55 4.43 13.74
CA ALA A 110 -2.82 5.61 14.56
C ALA A 110 -4.28 6.11 14.44
N LEU A 111 -4.94 5.87 13.31
CA LEU A 111 -6.35 6.22 13.11
C LEU A 111 -7.32 5.23 13.76
N THR A 112 -6.83 4.07 14.22
CA THR A 112 -7.66 3.09 14.91
C THR A 112 -8.06 3.57 16.31
N ARG A 113 -9.31 3.33 16.69
CA ARG A 113 -9.80 3.61 18.06
C ARG A 113 -9.65 2.39 18.97
N LEU A 114 -8.50 1.73 18.92
CA LEU A 114 -8.20 0.59 19.78
C LEU A 114 -7.68 1.12 21.12
N GLY A 115 -8.56 1.68 21.96
CA GLY A 115 -8.38 2.10 23.37
C GLY A 115 -7.05 2.76 23.77
N VAL A 116 -5.95 2.02 23.67
CA VAL A 116 -4.54 2.42 23.85
C VAL A 116 -4.05 3.42 22.78
N PHE A 117 -4.59 3.39 21.55
CA PHE A 117 -4.15 4.25 20.44
C PHE A 117 -5.11 5.42 20.12
N GLU A 118 -6.08 5.71 20.99
CA GLU A 118 -7.10 6.70 20.67
C GLU A 118 -6.53 8.13 20.70
N LEU A 119 -6.38 8.71 19.50
CA LEU A 119 -6.03 10.12 19.32
C LEU A 119 -7.23 11.00 19.69
N LYS A 120 -7.13 11.64 20.87
CA LYS A 120 -8.17 12.53 21.41
C LYS A 120 -8.16 13.92 20.76
N ASP A 121 -7.00 14.38 20.28
CA ASP A 121 -6.88 15.70 19.63
C ASP A 121 -7.46 15.65 18.20
N PRO A 122 -8.54 16.40 17.91
CA PRO A 122 -9.16 16.42 16.59
C PRO A 122 -8.24 16.90 15.48
N ARG A 123 -7.37 17.89 15.75
CA ARG A 123 -6.47 18.48 14.74
C ARG A 123 -5.39 17.49 14.33
N LEU A 124 -4.83 16.78 15.30
CA LEU A 124 -3.82 15.76 15.04
C LEU A 124 -4.42 14.59 14.25
N ARG A 125 -5.64 14.16 14.61
CA ARG A 125 -6.36 13.10 13.91
C ARG A 125 -6.67 13.48 12.46
N GLU A 126 -7.09 14.71 12.22
CA GLU A 126 -7.30 15.24 10.86
C GLU A 126 -6.00 15.25 10.03
N GLY A 127 -4.90 15.72 10.61
CA GLY A 127 -3.60 15.70 9.94
C GLY A 127 -3.14 14.29 9.56
N ILE A 128 -3.32 13.32 10.47
CA ILE A 128 -2.98 11.91 10.21
C ILE A 128 -3.92 11.29 9.18
N TYR A 129 -5.20 11.66 9.18
CA TYR A 129 -6.15 11.24 8.16
C TYR A 129 -5.70 11.67 6.76
N TRP A 130 -5.38 12.95 6.57
CA TRP A 130 -4.89 13.44 5.28
C TRP A 130 -3.55 12.82 4.88
N LEU A 131 -2.65 12.61 5.85
CA LEU A 131 -1.41 11.87 5.62
C LEU A 131 -1.68 10.46 5.10
N HIS A 132 -2.63 9.74 5.71
CA HIS A 132 -3.02 8.40 5.30
C HIS A 132 -3.64 8.37 3.90
N VAL A 133 -4.49 9.35 3.57
CA VAL A 133 -5.13 9.48 2.25
C VAL A 133 -4.12 9.81 1.15
N MET A 134 -3.12 10.65 1.43
CA MET A 134 -2.12 11.09 0.43
C MET A 134 -0.96 10.12 0.26
N ALA A 135 -0.58 9.39 1.32
CA ALA A 135 0.53 8.44 1.29
C ALA A 135 0.45 7.36 0.18
N PRO A 136 -0.71 6.72 -0.15
CA PRO A 136 -0.77 5.76 -1.24
C PRO A 136 -0.49 6.41 -2.61
N LEU A 137 -0.88 7.67 -2.83
CA LEU A 137 -0.58 8.40 -4.06
C LEU A 137 0.93 8.62 -4.21
N VAL A 138 1.58 9.04 -3.14
CA VAL A 138 3.05 9.19 -3.08
C VAL A 138 3.75 7.85 -3.26
N ALA A 139 3.23 6.77 -2.67
CA ALA A 139 3.78 5.43 -2.84
C ALA A 139 3.70 4.94 -4.28
N VAL A 140 2.56 5.14 -4.97
CA VAL A 140 2.42 4.80 -6.40
C VAL A 140 3.43 5.57 -7.24
N TRP A 141 3.58 6.88 -7.01
CA TRP A 141 4.54 7.71 -7.71
C TRP A 141 6.00 7.24 -7.49
N LEU A 142 6.40 7.03 -6.23
CA LEU A 142 7.74 6.55 -5.89
C LEU A 142 8.02 5.15 -6.42
N PHE A 143 7.00 4.28 -6.47
CA PHE A 143 7.12 2.96 -7.08
C PHE A 143 7.41 3.04 -8.57
N VAL A 144 6.70 3.93 -9.30
CA VAL A 144 6.97 4.19 -10.72
C VAL A 144 8.40 4.68 -10.90
N LEU A 145 8.84 5.69 -10.14
CA LEU A 145 10.21 6.21 -10.22
C LEU A 145 11.25 5.14 -9.88
N HIS A 146 11.03 4.32 -8.85
CA HIS A 146 11.91 3.23 -8.47
C HIS A 146 12.05 2.19 -9.61
N ARG A 147 10.95 1.84 -10.27
CA ARG A 147 10.97 0.88 -11.39
C ARG A 147 11.59 1.48 -12.64
N LEU A 148 11.26 2.72 -13.00
CA LEU A 148 11.85 3.42 -14.14
C LEU A 148 13.36 3.61 -13.99
N ALA A 149 13.81 4.00 -12.79
CA ALA A 149 15.24 4.14 -12.51
C ALA A 149 15.97 2.78 -12.45
N GLY A 150 15.27 1.69 -12.13
CA GLY A 150 15.82 0.35 -11.99
C GLY A 150 15.71 -0.48 -13.27
N ALA A 151 14.76 -1.42 -13.29
CA ALA A 151 14.61 -2.45 -14.32
C ALA A 151 13.51 -2.16 -15.37
N GLY A 152 12.87 -0.99 -15.32
CA GLY A 152 11.74 -0.61 -16.16
C GLY A 152 10.37 -1.15 -15.70
N LEU A 153 9.32 -0.71 -16.40
CA LEU A 153 7.93 -1.12 -16.19
C LEU A 153 7.48 -2.11 -17.27
N GLY A 154 7.16 -3.35 -16.89
CA GLY A 154 6.48 -4.32 -17.75
C GLY A 154 4.96 -4.22 -17.55
N TRP A 155 4.32 -3.28 -18.24
CA TRP A 155 2.92 -2.89 -18.06
C TRP A 155 1.90 -4.05 -18.21
N TRP A 156 2.23 -5.06 -19.00
CA TRP A 156 1.36 -6.22 -19.26
C TRP A 156 1.07 -7.10 -18.03
N MET A 157 1.99 -7.19 -17.07
CA MET A 157 1.79 -8.00 -15.86
C MET A 157 0.98 -7.29 -14.76
N GLY A 158 0.76 -5.97 -14.89
CA GLY A 158 0.02 -5.17 -13.91
C GLY A 158 -1.48 -5.41 -13.98
N THR A 159 -2.03 -5.42 -15.19
CA THR A 159 -3.47 -5.60 -15.48
C THR A 159 -4.00 -6.99 -15.08
N LEU A 160 -3.19 -8.03 -15.30
CA LEU A 160 -3.58 -9.41 -14.96
C LEU A 160 -3.68 -9.65 -13.44
N ARG A 161 -2.94 -8.89 -12.62
CA ARG A 161 -2.97 -9.02 -11.16
C ARG A 161 -4.04 -8.15 -10.50
N THR A 162 -4.36 -6.99 -11.08
CA THR A 162 -5.50 -6.16 -10.64
C THR A 162 -6.85 -6.86 -10.89
N GLY A 163 -6.94 -7.72 -11.92
CA GLY A 163 -8.15 -8.50 -12.20
C GLY A 163 -8.56 -9.47 -11.08
N GLY A 164 -7.60 -10.06 -10.35
CA GLY A 164 -7.89 -10.99 -9.25
C GLY A 164 -8.42 -10.30 -7.97
N ALA A 165 -8.07 -9.03 -7.76
CA ALA A 165 -8.61 -8.26 -6.63
C ALA A 165 -10.10 -7.91 -6.85
N LEU A 166 -10.50 -7.67 -8.10
CA LEU A 166 -11.90 -7.46 -8.47
C LEU A 166 -12.75 -8.72 -8.23
N THR A 167 -12.24 -9.92 -8.52
CA THR A 167 -12.99 -11.15 -8.24
C THR A 167 -13.22 -11.39 -6.75
N LEU A 168 -12.29 -10.95 -5.88
CA LEU A 168 -12.45 -11.06 -4.43
C LEU A 168 -13.40 -10.00 -3.88
N PHE A 169 -13.48 -8.83 -4.53
CA PHE A 169 -14.45 -7.76 -4.24
C PHE A 169 -15.89 -8.14 -4.61
N VAL A 170 -16.09 -8.96 -5.64
CA VAL A 170 -17.44 -9.39 -6.09
C VAL A 170 -17.98 -10.57 -5.27
N LEU A 171 -17.14 -11.30 -4.55
CA LEU A 171 -17.52 -12.48 -3.77
C LEU A 171 -17.86 -12.19 -2.30
N VAL A 172 -17.80 -10.91 -1.89
CA VAL A 172 -18.21 -10.42 -0.56
C VAL A 172 -19.41 -9.51 -0.74
#